data_AF-A0A7V5YI51-F1
#
_entry.id   AF-A0A7V5YI51-F1
#
_cell.length_a   1.000
_cell.length_b   1.000
_cell.length_c   1.000
_cell.angle_alpha   90.00
_cell.angle_beta   90.00
_cell.angle_gamma   90.00
#
_symmetry.space_group_name_H-M   'P 1'
#
loop_
_entity.id
_entity.type
_entity.pdbx_description
1 polymer ?
#
loop_
_entity_poly.entity_id
_entity_poly.type
_entity_poly.pdbx_seq_one_letter_code
_entity_poly.pdbx_strand_id
1 'polypeptide(L)'
;MFTPQQIAEIVRGRILKGCDARVARVIHDSRRIEPGDLFIAIKGERTDGHAFLAQAFERGACGAIISDEKAVRENARNLILVDDVIVALHALATAWRRQMSATFVGVTGTCGKTTTRSLLYHLLEGRMSVYSAPGNYNTEIGLPL
;
A
#
# COMPACT_ATOMS: atom_id res chain seq x y z
N MET A 1 4.95 -4.64 11.54
CA MET A 1 4.91 -5.37 10.25
C MET A 1 3.89 -6.48 10.36
N PHE A 2 3.09 -6.70 9.31
CA PHE A 2 2.05 -7.73 9.29
C PHE A 2 2.53 -9.00 8.59
N THR A 3 2.00 -10.15 8.99
CA THR A 3 2.11 -11.41 8.22
C THR A 3 1.00 -11.47 7.15
N PRO A 4 1.15 -12.30 6.09
CA PRO A 4 0.11 -12.50 5.09
C PRO A 4 -1.22 -12.96 5.70
N GLN A 5 -1.17 -13.75 6.77
CA GLN A 5 -2.34 -14.17 7.54
C GLN A 5 -3.06 -12.97 8.16
N GLN A 6 -2.33 -12.10 8.88
CA GLN A 6 -2.89 -10.89 9.47
C GLN A 6 -3.43 -9.93 8.40
N ILE A 7 -2.74 -9.81 7.26
CA ILE A 7 -3.18 -9.00 6.14
C ILE A 7 -4.51 -9.54 5.60
N ALA A 8 -4.61 -10.84 5.35
CA ALA A 8 -5.84 -11.47 4.89
C ALA A 8 -7.01 -11.24 5.87
N GLU A 9 -6.77 -11.31 7.17
CA GLU A 9 -7.78 -10.98 8.20
C GLU A 9 -8.21 -9.51 8.15
N ILE A 10 -7.25 -8.58 8.07
CA ILE A 10 -7.52 -7.13 8.02
C ILE A 10 -8.35 -6.77 6.78
N VAL A 11 -8.00 -7.33 5.62
CA VAL A 11 -8.67 -7.03 4.35
C VAL A 11 -9.88 -7.93 4.10
N ARG A 12 -10.17 -8.88 4.99
CA ARG A 12 -11.20 -9.91 4.83
C ARG A 12 -11.04 -10.69 3.51
N GLY A 13 -9.80 -10.95 3.13
CA GLY A 13 -9.43 -11.64 1.89
C GLY A 13 -9.24 -13.14 2.08
N ARG A 14 -9.36 -13.89 0.98
CA ARG A 14 -9.07 -15.32 0.91
C ARG A 14 -7.62 -15.54 0.51
N ILE A 15 -6.86 -16.30 1.30
CA ILE A 15 -5.51 -16.71 0.92
C ILE A 15 -5.60 -17.81 -0.13
N LEU A 16 -5.08 -17.57 -1.33
CA LEU A 16 -4.98 -18.57 -2.40
C LEU A 16 -3.66 -19.34 -2.32
N LYS A 17 -2.60 -18.65 -1.91
CA LYS A 17 -1.26 -19.23 -1.66
C LYS A 17 -0.68 -18.49 -0.47
N GLY A 18 -0.14 -19.18 0.54
CA GLY A 18 0.36 -18.53 1.76
C GLY A 18 1.64 -19.17 2.30
N CYS A 19 2.51 -18.33 2.85
CA CYS A 19 3.65 -18.66 3.70
C CYS A 19 3.87 -17.53 4.73
N ASP A 20 4.60 -17.81 5.81
CA ASP A 20 4.77 -16.91 6.96
C ASP A 20 5.80 -15.77 6.74
N ALA A 21 6.00 -15.32 5.51
CA ALA A 21 6.94 -14.23 5.22
C ALA A 21 6.39 -12.88 5.68
N ARG A 22 7.14 -12.11 6.48
CA ARG A 22 6.74 -10.75 6.87
C ARG A 22 6.73 -9.80 5.68
N VAL A 23 5.71 -8.95 5.61
CA VAL A 23 5.61 -7.89 4.59
C VAL A 23 6.32 -6.63 5.09
N ALA A 24 7.25 -6.14 4.28
CA ALA A 24 8.00 -4.92 4.58
C ALA A 24 7.17 -3.67 4.27
N ARG A 25 6.63 -3.58 3.05
CA ARG A 25 5.85 -2.44 2.55
C ARG A 25 4.78 -2.91 1.56
N VAL A 26 3.76 -2.09 1.34
CA VAL A 26 2.75 -2.29 0.29
C VAL A 26 3.06 -1.33 -0.86
N ILE A 27 3.07 -1.83 -2.11
CA ILE A 27 3.38 -1.01 -3.28
C ILE A 27 2.52 -1.39 -4.48
N HIS A 28 2.12 -0.39 -5.27
CA HIS A 28 1.25 -0.57 -6.43
C HIS A 28 1.97 -0.36 -7.78
N ASP A 29 3.19 0.18 -7.75
CA ASP A 29 4.02 0.35 -8.95
C ASP A 29 5.05 -0.77 -9.04
N SER A 30 4.82 -1.71 -9.96
CA SER A 30 5.69 -2.87 -10.18
C SER A 30 7.14 -2.49 -10.48
N ARG A 31 7.39 -1.28 -11.01
CA ARG A 31 8.74 -0.78 -11.32
C ARG A 31 9.55 -0.42 -10.08
N ARG A 32 8.89 -0.25 -8.93
CA ARG A 32 9.48 0.15 -7.65
C ARG A 32 9.55 -0.99 -6.63
N ILE A 33 9.14 -2.20 -7.00
CA ILE A 33 9.20 -3.38 -6.14
C ILE A 33 10.65 -3.64 -5.71
N GLU A 34 10.83 -3.87 -4.42
CA GLU A 34 12.02 -4.43 -3.82
C GLU A 34 11.69 -5.78 -3.13
N PRO A 35 12.70 -6.65 -2.90
CA PRO A 35 12.49 -7.90 -2.17
C PRO A 35 11.81 -7.69 -0.82
N GLY A 36 10.70 -8.41 -0.58
CA GLY A 36 9.92 -8.29 0.66
C GLY A 36 8.71 -7.36 0.58
N ASP A 37 8.52 -6.65 -0.53
CA ASP A 37 7.32 -5.83 -0.76
C ASP A 37 6.11 -6.70 -1.10
N LEU A 38 4.93 -6.26 -0.68
CA LEU A 38 3.65 -6.81 -1.09
C LEU A 38 3.07 -5.94 -2.22
N PHE A 39 2.84 -6.55 -3.37
CA PHE A 39 2.25 -5.85 -4.51
C PHE A 39 0.73 -5.75 -4.36
N ILE A 40 0.14 -4.59 -4.62
CA ILE A 40 -1.32 -4.42 -4.67
C ILE A 40 -1.77 -4.09 -6.10
N ALA A 41 -2.52 -5.01 -6.71
CA ALA A 41 -2.88 -4.97 -8.11
C ALA A 41 -4.08 -4.03 -8.36
N ILE A 42 -3.83 -2.72 -8.22
CA ILE A 42 -4.88 -1.70 -8.41
C ILE A 42 -5.29 -1.62 -9.88
N LYS A 43 -6.60 -1.73 -10.14
CA LYS A 43 -7.18 -1.50 -11.45
C LYS A 43 -7.55 -0.02 -11.60
N GLY A 44 -6.75 0.71 -12.38
CA GLY A 44 -7.05 2.10 -12.75
C GLY A 44 -7.87 2.20 -14.02
N GLU A 45 -8.28 3.42 -14.38
CA GLU A 45 -9.08 3.68 -15.59
C GLU A 45 -8.36 3.28 -16.90
N ARG A 46 -7.04 3.46 -16.94
CA ARG A 46 -6.22 3.23 -18.14
C ARG A 46 -5.39 1.95 -18.07
N THR A 47 -5.20 1.40 -16.88
CA THR A 47 -4.24 0.31 -16.67
C THR A 47 -4.68 -0.59 -15.54
N ASP A 48 -4.65 -1.89 -15.80
CA ASP A 48 -4.97 -2.92 -14.81
C ASP A 48 -3.68 -3.43 -14.14
N GLY A 49 -3.56 -3.21 -12.83
CA GLY A 49 -2.41 -3.65 -12.02
C GLY A 49 -2.14 -5.15 -12.10
N HIS A 50 -3.17 -5.97 -12.35
CA HIS A 50 -3.04 -7.42 -12.48
C HIS A 50 -2.14 -7.83 -13.65
N ALA A 51 -2.04 -7.00 -14.69
CA ALA A 51 -1.15 -7.24 -15.82
C ALA A 51 0.34 -7.24 -15.41
N PHE A 52 0.69 -6.60 -14.30
CA PHE A 52 2.08 -6.47 -13.84
C PHE A 52 2.48 -7.45 -12.73
N LEU A 53 1.63 -8.42 -12.39
CA LEU A 53 1.94 -9.43 -11.37
C LEU A 53 3.24 -10.18 -11.67
N ALA A 54 3.44 -10.61 -12.93
CA ALA A 54 4.66 -11.30 -13.34
C ALA A 54 5.91 -10.47 -13.06
N GLN A 55 5.89 -9.20 -13.48
CA GLN A 55 6.99 -8.26 -13.26
C GLN A 55 7.24 -7.99 -11.77
N ALA A 56 6.18 -7.89 -10.97
CA ALA A 56 6.31 -7.69 -9.52
C ALA A 56 7.01 -8.89 -8.86
N PHE A 57 6.60 -10.12 -9.18
CA PHE A 57 7.24 -11.32 -8.66
C PHE A 57 8.68 -11.50 -9.15
N GLU A 58 8.98 -11.18 -10.41
CA GLU A 58 10.36 -11.19 -10.94
C GLU A 58 11.30 -10.25 -10.18
N ARG A 59 10.76 -9.11 -9.69
CA ARG A 59 11.52 -8.13 -8.89
C ARG A 59 11.60 -8.47 -7.40
N GLY A 60 10.99 -9.57 -6.96
CA GLY A 60 11.09 -10.06 -5.59
C GLY A 60 9.90 -9.71 -4.68
N ALA A 61 8.74 -9.36 -5.25
CA ALA A 61 7.52 -9.22 -4.46
C ALA A 61 7.31 -10.49 -3.61
N CYS A 62 7.15 -10.31 -2.30
CA CYS A 62 6.91 -11.42 -1.39
C CYS A 62 5.48 -11.97 -1.54
N GLY A 63 4.57 -11.17 -2.09
CA GLY A 63 3.18 -11.53 -2.31
C GLY A 63 2.41 -10.53 -3.17
N ALA A 64 1.13 -10.81 -3.41
CA ALA A 64 0.23 -9.82 -3.99
C ALA A 64 -1.19 -9.88 -3.43
N ILE A 65 -1.84 -8.71 -3.38
CA ILE A 65 -3.29 -8.56 -3.19
C ILE A 65 -3.93 -8.34 -4.55
N ILE A 66 -4.91 -9.18 -4.89
CA ILE A 66 -5.57 -9.21 -6.20
C ILE A 66 -7.10 -9.25 -6.03
N SER A 67 -7.83 -8.80 -7.04
CA SER A 67 -9.29 -8.94 -7.13
C SER A 67 -9.77 -9.80 -8.29
N ASP A 68 -8.85 -10.37 -9.08
CA ASP A 68 -9.17 -11.32 -10.14
C ASP A 68 -8.39 -12.63 -9.96
N GLU A 69 -9.10 -13.70 -9.59
CA GLU A 69 -8.52 -15.04 -9.42
C GLU A 69 -7.93 -15.59 -10.74
N LYS A 70 -8.39 -15.14 -11.91
CA LYS A 70 -7.81 -15.54 -13.20
C LYS A 70 -6.43 -14.95 -13.44
N ALA A 71 -6.05 -13.91 -12.69
CA ALA A 71 -4.74 -13.28 -12.79
C ALA A 71 -3.63 -14.05 -12.05
N VAL A 72 -3.99 -15.12 -11.32
CA VAL A 72 -3.06 -15.97 -10.57
C VAL A 72 -2.01 -16.57 -11.53
N ARG A 73 -0.73 -16.42 -11.16
CA ARG A 73 0.41 -16.98 -11.90
C ARG A 73 1.01 -18.17 -11.17
N GLU A 74 1.69 -19.05 -11.91
CA GLU A 74 2.36 -20.22 -11.33
C GLU A 74 3.43 -19.83 -10.31
N ASN A 75 4.26 -18.83 -10.64
CA ASN A 75 5.32 -18.30 -9.77
C ASN A 75 4.81 -17.42 -8.62
N ALA A 76 3.51 -17.15 -8.55
CA ALA A 76 2.95 -16.28 -7.53
C ALA A 76 3.10 -16.91 -6.14
N ARG A 77 3.48 -16.07 -5.18
CA ARG A 77 3.63 -16.38 -3.76
C ARG A 77 2.67 -15.49 -2.98
N ASN A 78 2.26 -15.88 -1.77
CA ASN A 78 1.44 -15.07 -0.85
C ASN A 78 0.34 -14.26 -1.55
N LEU A 79 -0.61 -14.97 -2.15
CA LEU A 79 -1.72 -14.37 -2.88
C LEU A 79 -2.94 -14.24 -2.00
N ILE A 80 -3.43 -13.02 -1.88
CA ILE A 80 -4.64 -12.69 -1.13
C ILE A 80 -5.66 -12.16 -2.13
N LEU A 81 -6.74 -12.91 -2.30
CA LEU A 81 -7.87 -12.53 -3.14
C LEU A 81 -8.86 -11.71 -2.31
N VAL A 82 -9.25 -10.55 -2.81
CA VAL A 82 -10.25 -9.66 -2.22
C VAL A 82 -11.28 -9.27 -3.25
N ASP A 83 -12.46 -8.84 -2.82
CA ASP A 83 -13.49 -8.35 -3.76
C ASP A 83 -13.08 -7.01 -4.38
N ASP A 84 -12.43 -6.14 -3.60
CA ASP A 84 -11.97 -4.82 -4.03
C ASP A 84 -10.61 -4.46 -3.42
N VAL A 85 -9.61 -4.27 -4.29
CA VAL A 85 -8.24 -3.91 -3.90
C VAL A 85 -8.10 -2.52 -3.27
N ILE A 86 -8.97 -1.56 -3.61
CA ILE A 86 -8.96 -0.23 -2.98
C ILE A 86 -9.49 -0.31 -1.56
N VAL A 87 -10.58 -1.04 -1.34
CA VAL A 87 -11.12 -1.27 0.00
C VAL A 87 -10.09 -2.01 0.87
N ALA A 88 -9.40 -3.00 0.30
CA ALA A 88 -8.31 -3.70 0.97
C ALA A 88 -7.15 -2.75 1.35
N LEU A 89 -6.75 -1.86 0.44
CA LEU A 89 -5.72 -0.85 0.69
C LEU A 89 -6.11 0.06 1.86
N HIS A 90 -7.36 0.54 1.90
CA HIS A 90 -7.86 1.39 2.98
C HIS A 90 -7.89 0.67 4.32
N ALA A 91 -8.32 -0.58 4.33
CA ALA A 91 -8.34 -1.42 5.53
C ALA A 91 -6.93 -1.59 6.10
N LEU A 92 -5.94 -1.88 5.23
CA LEU A 92 -4.54 -2.02 5.64
C LEU A 92 -3.95 -0.72 6.16
N ALA A 93 -4.14 0.38 5.45
CA ALA A 93 -3.66 1.69 5.89
C ALA A 93 -4.28 2.10 7.23
N THR A 94 -5.57 1.80 7.43
CA THR A 94 -6.27 2.05 8.70
C THR A 94 -5.68 1.21 9.84
N ALA A 95 -5.46 -0.10 9.61
CA ALA A 95 -4.85 -0.98 10.60
C ALA A 95 -3.42 -0.54 10.96
N TRP A 96 -2.62 -0.16 9.96
CA TRP A 96 -1.28 0.36 10.15
C TRP A 96 -1.28 1.67 10.95
N ARG A 97 -2.14 2.62 10.58
CA ARG A 97 -2.31 3.90 11.29
C ARG A 97 -2.68 3.71 12.75
N ARG A 98 -3.51 2.73 13.09
CA ARG A 98 -3.91 2.43 14.48
C ARG A 98 -2.77 1.90 15.34
N GLN A 99 -1.71 1.35 14.74
CA GLN A 99 -0.52 0.89 15.46
C GLN A 99 0.51 2.00 15.70
N MET A 100 0.32 3.18 15.10
CA MET A 100 1.24 4.29 15.21
C MET A 100 0.92 5.16 16.42
N SER A 101 1.94 5.53 17.19
CA SER A 101 1.87 6.51 18.27
C SER A 101 2.16 7.95 17.81
N ALA A 102 2.20 8.20 16.50
CA ALA A 102 2.49 9.51 15.93
C ALA A 102 1.28 10.45 16.02
N THR A 103 1.55 11.75 16.07
CA THR A 103 0.51 12.77 15.87
C THR A 103 0.25 12.96 14.39
N PHE A 104 -1.02 12.89 13.99
CA PHE A 104 -1.42 13.04 12.59
C PHE A 104 -2.07 14.39 12.34
N VAL A 105 -1.58 15.13 11.34
CA VAL A 105 -2.12 16.43 10.94
C VAL A 105 -2.66 16.31 9.50
N GLY A 106 -3.94 16.57 9.32
CA GLY A 106 -4.58 16.64 8.01
C GLY A 106 -4.67 18.10 7.52
N VAL A 107 -4.12 18.39 6.33
CA VAL A 107 -4.22 19.71 5.69
C VAL A 107 -5.14 19.61 4.47
N THR A 108 -6.26 20.31 4.51
CA THR A 108 -7.26 20.34 3.43
C THR A 108 -7.56 21.79 3.01
N GLY A 109 -8.29 21.96 1.90
CA GLY A 109 -8.66 23.25 1.32
C GLY A 109 -8.55 23.28 -0.20
N THR A 110 -9.11 24.28 -0.86
CA THR A 110 -8.99 24.46 -2.32
C THR A 110 -7.58 24.96 -2.71
N CYS A 111 -7.05 25.93 -1.99
CA CYS A 111 -5.73 26.53 -2.21
C CYS A 111 -4.82 26.40 -0.97
N GLY A 112 -3.51 26.54 -1.15
CA GLY A 112 -2.54 26.64 -0.05
C GLY A 112 -2.12 25.33 0.64
N LYS A 113 -2.79 24.19 0.40
CA LYS A 113 -2.49 22.89 1.03
C LYS A 113 -1.00 22.53 1.04
N THR A 114 -0.35 22.56 -0.13
CA THR A 114 1.06 22.21 -0.28
C THR A 114 1.96 23.19 0.49
N THR A 115 1.70 24.49 0.37
CA THR A 115 2.46 25.53 1.07
C THR A 115 2.33 25.39 2.59
N THR A 116 1.11 25.28 3.11
CA THR A 116 0.85 25.10 4.55
C THR A 116 1.54 23.85 5.08
N ARG A 117 1.47 22.76 4.33
CA ARG A 117 2.13 21.49 4.68
C ARG A 117 3.66 21.62 4.72
N SER A 118 4.27 22.28 3.73
CA SER A 118 5.72 22.51 3.71
C SER A 118 6.17 23.41 4.86
N LEU A 119 5.41 24.47 5.15
CA LEU A 119 5.69 25.35 6.29
C LEU A 119 5.62 24.59 7.62
N LEU A 120 4.58 23.77 7.83
CA LEU A 120 4.46 22.93 9.02
C LEU A 120 5.65 21.96 9.14
N TYR A 121 6.05 21.32 8.04
CA TYR A 121 7.20 20.42 8.03
C TYR A 121 8.48 21.14 8.46
N HIS A 122 8.81 22.28 7.85
CA HIS A 122 10.02 23.05 8.19
C HIS A 122 10.03 23.60 9.62
N LEU A 123 8.87 23.99 10.14
CA LEU A 123 8.77 24.47 11.52
C LEU A 123 9.00 23.36 12.55
N LEU A 124 8.66 22.12 12.21
CA LEU A 124 8.67 20.99 13.15
C LEU A 124 9.92 20.11 13.01
N GLU A 125 10.51 19.99 11.81
CA GLU A 125 11.62 19.05 11.55
C GLU A 125 12.86 19.32 12.42
N GLY A 126 13.09 20.57 12.84
CA GLY A 126 14.20 20.93 13.74
C GLY A 126 13.98 20.57 15.21
N ARG A 127 12.77 20.14 15.59
CA ARG A 127 12.40 19.84 16.99
C ARG A 127 11.92 18.42 17.20
N MET A 128 11.47 17.75 16.16
CA MET A 128 10.95 16.38 16.24
C MET A 128 11.09 15.64 14.92
N SER A 129 10.96 14.31 14.96
CA SER A 129 10.87 13.50 13.75
C SER A 129 9.53 13.74 13.06
N VAL A 130 9.57 14.30 11.85
CA VAL A 130 8.38 14.61 11.06
C VAL A 130 8.42 13.83 9.75
N TYR A 131 7.30 13.19 9.42
CA TYR A 131 7.10 12.62 8.10
C TYR A 131 6.10 13.47 7.32
N SER A 132 6.45 13.77 6.07
CA SER A 132 5.56 14.36 5.10
C SER A 132 5.63 13.52 3.83
N ALA A 133 4.55 12.78 3.52
CA ALA A 133 4.34 12.10 2.24
C ALA A 133 4.86 12.91 1.02
N PRO A 134 5.73 12.33 0.19
CA PRO A 134 6.36 13.03 -0.92
C PRO A 134 5.33 13.39 -2.01
N GLY A 135 5.52 14.51 -2.71
CA GLY A 135 4.69 14.87 -3.87
C GLY A 135 3.18 15.01 -3.58
N ASN A 136 2.34 14.44 -4.45
CA ASN A 136 0.89 14.61 -4.46
C ASN A 136 0.11 13.35 -4.01
N TYR A 137 0.59 12.63 -2.99
CA TYR A 137 -0.12 11.48 -2.41
C TYR A 137 -1.27 11.97 -1.51
N ASN A 138 -2.29 12.59 -2.11
CA ASN A 138 -3.46 13.18 -1.44
C ASN A 138 -4.79 12.69 -2.01
N THR A 139 -4.75 11.63 -2.81
CA THR A 139 -5.92 10.97 -3.39
C THR A 139 -6.33 9.77 -2.54
N GLU A 140 -7.46 9.15 -2.92
CA GLU A 140 -7.97 7.91 -2.32
C GLU A 140 -6.97 6.74 -2.39
N ILE A 141 -6.08 6.73 -3.39
CA ILE A 141 -5.01 5.74 -3.53
C ILE A 141 -3.72 6.25 -2.89
N GLY A 142 -3.42 7.54 -3.05
CA GLY A 142 -2.16 8.11 -2.59
C GLY A 142 -2.03 8.17 -1.07
N LEU A 143 -3.08 8.61 -0.36
CA LEU A 143 -3.01 8.78 1.09
C LEU A 143 -2.80 7.44 1.86
N PRO A 144 -3.41 6.31 1.45
CA PRO A 144 -3.17 5.01 2.08
C PRO A 144 -1.80 4.35 1.84
N LEU A 145 -1.04 4.80 0.83
CA LEU A 145 0.29 4.26 0.47
C LEU A 145 1.42 4.93 1.25
#